data_AF-Q75VT8-F1
#
_entry.id   AF-Q75VT8-F1
#
_cell.length_a   1.000
_cell.length_b   1.000
_cell.length_c   1.000
_cell.angle_alpha   90.00
_cell.angle_beta   90.00
_cell.angle_gamma   90.00
#
_symmetry.space_group_name_H-M   'P 1'
#
loop_
_entity.id
_entity.type
_entity.pdbx_description
1 polymer ?
#
loop_
_entity_poly.entity_id
_entity_poly.type
_entity_poly.pdbx_seq_one_letter_code
_entity_poly.pdbx_strand_id
1 'polypeptide(L)'
;MPWTILLFASGSLAIPAPSISLVPPYPSSHEDPIYISCTAPGDILGANFTLFRGGEVVQLLQAPSDRPDVTFNVTGGGSGGGGEAAGGNFCCQYGVMGEHSQPQLSDFSQQVQVSFPVPTWILALSLSLAGAVLFSGLVAITVLVRKAKAKNLQKQRERESCWAQINFTNTDMSFDNSLFAISTKMTQEDSVATLDSGPRKRPTSASSSPEPPEFSTFRACQ
;
A
#
# COMPACT_ATOMS: atom_id res chain seq x y z
N MET A 1 5.06 78.30 0.43
CA MET A 1 5.74 77.03 0.10
C MET A 1 7.15 77.14 0.66
N PRO A 2 7.39 76.66 1.90
CA PRO A 2 7.85 75.27 2.05
C PRO A 2 7.11 74.52 3.16
N TRP A 3 6.70 73.30 2.86
CA TRP A 3 6.13 72.35 3.80
C TRP A 3 7.22 71.70 4.68
N THR A 4 7.17 71.94 5.97
CA THR A 4 7.99 71.20 6.94
C THR A 4 7.30 69.88 7.21
N ILE A 5 7.86 68.78 6.70
CA ILE A 5 7.41 67.43 7.04
C ILE A 5 7.91 67.13 8.46
N LEU A 6 7.03 67.32 9.44
CA LEU A 6 7.22 66.84 10.81
C LEU A 6 6.94 65.32 10.84
N LEU A 7 8.01 64.53 10.83
CA LEU A 7 7.93 63.10 11.15
C LEU A 7 7.90 62.97 12.68
N PHE A 8 6.71 62.76 13.24
CA PHE A 8 6.56 62.31 14.61
C PHE A 8 7.02 60.86 14.71
N ALA A 9 8.24 60.65 15.22
CA ALA A 9 8.66 59.36 15.73
C ALA A 9 7.90 59.10 17.04
N SER A 10 6.76 58.43 16.95
CA SER A 10 6.14 57.81 18.12
C SER A 10 7.05 56.65 18.56
N GLY A 11 8.02 56.97 19.40
CA GLY A 11 8.87 56.00 20.07
C GLY A 11 8.04 55.21 21.07
N SER A 12 7.40 54.14 20.60
CA SER A 12 6.93 53.06 21.46
C SER A 12 8.13 52.57 22.26
N LEU A 13 8.03 52.52 23.59
CA LEU A 13 8.99 51.82 24.47
C LEU A 13 8.93 50.29 24.20
N ALA A 14 9.15 49.88 22.96
CA ALA A 14 9.22 48.47 22.60
C ALA A 14 10.67 48.05 22.74
N ILE A 15 10.93 47.13 23.68
CA ILE A 15 12.23 46.49 23.81
C ILE A 15 12.51 45.75 22.49
N PRO A 16 13.63 46.05 21.82
CA PRO A 16 13.88 45.59 20.47
C PRO A 16 13.94 44.06 20.38
N ALA A 17 13.50 43.49 19.26
CA ALA A 17 13.49 42.05 19.04
C ALA A 17 14.91 41.45 19.03
N PRO A 18 15.13 40.25 19.60
CA PRO A 18 16.39 39.53 19.46
C PRO A 18 16.57 38.97 18.05
N SER A 19 17.83 38.76 17.65
CA SER A 19 18.17 37.99 16.45
C SER A 19 18.24 36.51 16.78
N ILE A 20 17.71 35.66 15.90
CA ILE A 20 17.75 34.20 16.01
C ILE A 20 18.53 33.60 14.84
N SER A 21 19.34 32.58 15.09
CA SER A 21 20.09 31.87 14.04
C SER A 21 20.41 30.43 14.41
N LEU A 22 20.58 29.58 13.40
CA LEU A 22 21.08 28.21 13.58
C LEU A 22 22.61 28.23 13.66
N VAL A 23 23.15 27.53 14.64
CA VAL A 23 24.59 27.41 14.85
C VAL A 23 25.05 26.00 14.46
N PRO A 24 26.23 25.86 13.81
CA PRO A 24 26.81 24.54 13.56
C PRO A 24 27.02 23.73 14.87
N PRO A 25 26.91 22.39 14.81
CA PRO A 25 26.62 21.57 13.63
C PRO A 25 25.14 21.66 13.21
N TYR A 26 24.89 21.86 11.92
CA TYR A 26 23.53 21.87 11.38
C TYR A 26 22.95 20.46 11.40
N PRO A 27 21.70 20.28 11.84
CA PRO A 27 21.13 18.96 12.04
C PRO A 27 20.83 18.33 10.67
N SER A 28 21.26 17.09 10.47
CA SER A 28 21.11 16.33 9.23
C SER A 28 19.89 15.41 9.25
N SER A 29 19.53 14.91 10.44
CA SER A 29 18.35 14.09 10.70
C SER A 29 17.55 14.62 11.89
N HIS A 30 16.36 14.06 12.08
CA HIS A 30 15.47 14.48 13.16
C HIS A 30 15.97 14.07 14.55
N GLU A 31 16.92 13.15 14.62
CA GLU A 31 17.59 12.72 15.84
C GLU A 31 18.80 13.59 16.22
N ASP A 32 19.30 14.39 15.28
CA ASP A 32 20.44 15.27 15.53
C ASP A 32 20.04 16.43 16.47
N PRO A 33 20.93 16.85 17.39
CA PRO A 33 20.69 18.00 18.23
C PRO A 33 20.64 19.29 17.37
N ILE A 34 19.67 20.15 17.67
CA ILE A 34 19.49 21.43 16.99
C ILE A 34 20.02 22.54 17.91
N TYR A 35 21.06 23.24 17.46
CA TYR A 35 21.62 24.40 18.18
C TYR A 35 21.08 25.70 17.62
N ILE A 36 20.36 26.44 18.47
CA ILE A 36 19.74 27.72 18.10
C ILE A 36 20.33 28.81 18.98
N SER A 37 20.99 29.80 18.38
CA SER A 37 21.48 30.98 19.09
C SER A 37 20.46 32.11 19.02
N CYS A 38 20.22 32.73 20.17
CA CYS A 38 19.45 33.96 20.28
C CYS A 38 20.28 35.03 20.95
N THR A 39 20.31 36.21 20.33
CA THR A 39 21.13 37.35 20.76
C THR A 39 20.25 38.58 20.92
N ALA A 40 20.27 39.17 22.11
CA ALA A 40 19.63 40.45 22.34
C ALA A 40 20.45 41.57 21.67
N PRO A 41 19.81 42.59 21.09
CA PRO A 41 20.52 43.73 20.53
C PRO A 41 21.15 44.60 21.62
N GLY A 42 22.31 45.18 21.32
CA GLY A 42 23.04 46.06 22.23
C GLY A 42 23.77 45.31 23.35
N ASP A 43 24.02 46.02 24.47
CA ASP A 43 24.76 45.52 25.62
C ASP A 43 23.84 44.94 26.71
N ILE A 44 22.75 44.26 26.31
CA ILE A 44 21.82 43.63 27.23
C ILE A 44 22.43 42.30 27.72
N LEU A 45 23.14 42.36 28.85
CA LEU A 45 23.84 41.23 29.43
C LEU A 45 23.00 40.53 30.51
N GLY A 46 23.15 39.22 30.64
CA GLY A 46 22.52 38.46 31.72
C GLY A 46 20.99 38.36 31.66
N ALA A 47 20.38 38.64 30.50
CA ALA A 47 18.94 38.54 30.30
C ALA A 47 18.45 37.10 30.26
N ASN A 48 17.15 36.91 30.52
CA ASN A 48 16.50 35.61 30.42
C ASN A 48 15.90 35.43 29.03
N PHE A 49 16.29 34.38 28.32
CA PHE A 49 15.83 34.07 26.97
C PHE A 49 14.89 32.88 26.97
N THR A 50 13.77 33.01 26.26
CA THR A 50 12.76 31.97 26.07
C THR A 50 12.73 31.58 24.60
N LEU A 51 12.85 30.28 24.31
CA LEU A 51 12.67 29.71 22.99
C LEU A 51 11.25 29.14 22.85
N PHE A 52 10.61 29.47 21.74
CA PHE A 52 9.27 29.00 21.40
C PHE A 52 9.28 28.14 20.14
N ARG A 53 8.40 27.13 20.10
CA ARG A 53 8.09 26.31 18.91
C ARG A 53 6.58 26.25 18.78
N GLY A 54 6.03 26.69 17.64
CA GLY A 54 4.58 26.65 17.43
C GLY A 54 3.74 27.49 18.41
N GLY A 55 4.37 28.42 19.15
CA GLY A 55 3.73 29.20 20.21
C GLY A 55 3.89 28.62 21.62
N GLU A 56 4.41 27.40 21.75
CA GLU A 56 4.70 26.78 23.05
C GLU A 56 6.14 27.04 23.48
N VAL A 57 6.34 27.17 24.80
CA VAL A 57 7.68 27.36 25.39
C VAL A 57 8.42 26.04 25.37
N VAL A 58 9.57 25.99 24.69
CA VAL A 58 10.43 24.82 24.60
C VAL A 58 11.48 24.82 25.71
N GLN A 59 12.15 25.95 25.91
CA GLN A 59 13.26 26.08 26.86
C GLN A 59 13.44 27.53 27.29
N LEU A 60 13.82 27.73 28.55
CA LEU A 60 14.21 29.01 29.14
C LEU A 60 15.67 28.91 29.57
N LEU A 61 16.50 29.84 29.12
CA LEU A 61 17.93 29.92 29.48
C LEU A 61 18.27 31.34 29.91
N GLN A 62 19.12 31.47 30.92
CA GLN A 62 19.68 32.75 31.32
C GLN A 62 21.04 32.95 30.64
N ALA A 63 21.24 34.11 30.02
CA ALA A 63 22.54 34.46 29.46
C ALA A 63 23.58 34.65 30.57
N PRO A 64 24.86 34.31 30.31
CA PRO A 64 25.96 34.71 31.18
C PRO A 64 25.98 36.23 31.40
N SER A 65 26.49 36.68 32.55
CA SER A 65 26.51 38.11 32.90
C SER A 65 27.42 38.96 32.00
N ASP A 66 28.29 38.33 31.21
CA ASP A 66 29.22 38.95 30.28
C ASP A 66 28.80 38.81 28.81
N ARG A 67 27.64 38.21 28.52
CA ARG A 67 27.19 37.92 27.16
C ARG A 67 25.72 38.30 26.90
N PRO A 68 25.39 38.79 25.69
CA PRO A 68 24.02 39.11 25.29
C PRO A 68 23.32 37.95 24.56
N ASP A 69 23.88 36.74 24.61
CA ASP A 69 23.38 35.59 23.85
C ASP A 69 23.29 34.30 24.66
N VAL A 70 22.39 33.42 24.21
CA VAL A 70 22.30 32.03 24.65
C VAL A 70 22.28 31.11 23.44
N THR A 71 22.74 29.89 23.63
CA THR A 71 22.56 28.80 22.65
C THR A 71 21.69 27.72 23.26
N PHE A 72 20.49 27.54 22.70
CA PHE A 72 19.57 26.48 23.06
C PHE A 72 20.01 25.17 22.43
N ASN A 73 19.82 24.06 23.15
CA ASN A 73 20.04 22.71 22.65
C ASN A 73 18.70 21.98 22.64
N VAL A 74 18.13 21.85 21.44
CA VAL A 74 16.85 21.18 21.23
C VAL A 74 17.14 19.82 20.62
N THR A 75 17.10 18.77 21.43
CA THR A 75 17.16 17.39 20.92
C THR A 75 15.81 17.00 20.31
N GLY A 76 15.86 16.55 19.06
CA GLY A 76 14.70 16.02 18.36
C GLY A 76 14.31 14.65 18.88
N GLY A 77 13.45 14.60 19.90
CA GLY A 77 12.87 13.35 20.38
C GLY A 77 12.70 13.29 21.89
N GLY A 78 11.44 13.35 22.32
CA GLY A 78 11.01 12.79 23.60
C GLY A 78 10.73 13.79 24.72
N SER A 79 9.47 14.23 24.83
CA SER A 79 8.63 13.90 25.99
C SER A 79 7.18 14.33 25.75
N GLY A 80 6.28 13.36 25.58
CA GLY A 80 4.82 13.60 25.69
C GLY A 80 4.03 13.65 24.38
N GLY A 81 3.60 12.49 23.89
CA GLY A 81 2.31 12.31 23.19
C GLY A 81 1.92 13.27 22.06
N GLY A 82 2.47 13.09 20.86
CA GLY A 82 1.97 13.71 19.64
C GLY A 82 3.10 13.84 18.62
N GLY A 83 2.85 13.47 17.37
CA GLY A 83 3.89 13.34 16.32
C GLY A 83 4.43 14.68 15.81
N GLU A 84 4.88 15.55 16.69
CA GLU A 84 5.61 16.76 16.29
C GLU A 84 7.00 16.36 15.79
N ALA A 85 7.21 16.59 14.50
CA ALA A 85 8.52 16.47 13.89
C ALA A 85 9.55 17.26 14.70
N ALA A 86 10.79 16.78 14.79
CA ALA A 86 11.87 17.50 15.46
C ALA A 86 12.10 18.91 14.87
N GLY A 87 11.74 19.09 13.60
CA GLY A 87 11.76 20.36 12.90
C GLY A 87 10.52 21.22 13.21
N GLY A 88 10.54 22.47 12.76
CA GLY A 88 9.46 23.40 13.01
C GLY A 88 9.90 24.85 12.92
N ASN A 89 8.97 25.74 13.22
CA ASN A 89 9.24 27.17 13.29
C ASN A 89 9.58 27.55 14.72
N PHE A 90 10.76 28.11 14.90
CA PHE A 90 11.26 28.60 16.17
C PHE A 90 11.31 30.13 16.17
N CYS A 91 10.98 30.73 17.30
CA CYS A 91 11.25 32.13 17.60
C CYS A 91 11.71 32.26 19.05
N CYS A 92 12.34 33.38 19.38
CA CYS A 92 12.78 33.64 20.73
C CYS A 92 12.43 35.05 21.19
N GLN A 93 12.45 35.20 22.52
CA GLN A 93 12.15 36.43 23.23
C GLN A 93 13.11 36.52 24.41
N TYR A 94 13.47 37.73 24.83
CA TYR A 94 14.21 37.91 26.07
C TYR A 94 13.45 38.80 27.04
N GLY A 95 13.70 38.61 28.33
CA GLY A 95 13.17 39.39 29.42
C GLY A 95 14.29 40.07 30.19
N VAL A 96 14.10 41.35 30.48
CA VAL A 96 14.96 42.15 31.36
C VAL A 96 14.16 42.68 32.53
N MET A 97 14.83 42.95 33.65
CA MET A 97 14.21 43.70 34.73
C MET A 97 14.17 45.19 34.35
N GLY A 98 12.97 45.73 34.24
CA GLY A 98 12.76 47.17 34.04
C GLY A 98 13.05 47.99 35.30
N GLU A 99 12.92 49.31 35.17
CA GLU A 99 13.19 50.29 36.23
C GLU A 99 12.44 50.02 37.55
N HIS A 100 11.20 49.51 37.46
CA HIS A 100 10.35 49.21 38.62
C HIS A 100 10.48 47.77 39.14
N SER A 101 11.58 47.07 38.83
CA SER A 101 11.75 45.63 39.12
C SER A 101 10.64 44.75 38.52
N GLN A 102 10.00 45.24 37.44
CA GLN A 102 9.00 44.50 36.71
C GLN A 102 9.66 43.85 35.49
N PRO A 103 9.41 42.55 35.22
CA PRO A 103 9.93 41.91 34.03
C PRO A 103 9.31 42.57 32.79
N GLN A 104 10.16 43.10 31.91
CA GLN A 104 9.75 43.58 30.60
C GLN A 104 10.26 42.61 29.55
N LEU A 105 9.38 42.22 28.63
CA LEU A 105 9.73 41.32 27.54
C LEU A 105 10.01 42.10 26.26
N SER A 106 10.96 41.60 25.48
CA SER A 106 11.21 42.06 24.12
C SER A 106 10.07 41.69 23.19
N ASP A 107 10.05 42.30 22.01
CA ASP A 107 9.33 41.71 20.87
C ASP A 107 9.91 40.33 20.51
N PHE A 108 9.13 39.52 19.81
CA PHE A 108 9.60 38.23 19.30
C PHE A 108 10.62 38.40 18.17
N SER A 109 11.60 37.51 18.11
CA SER A 109 12.51 37.40 16.98
C SER A 109 11.78 37.07 15.68
N GLN A 110 12.51 37.19 14.58
CA GLN A 110 12.13 36.53 13.33
C GLN A 110 11.96 35.01 13.54
N GLN A 111 11.25 34.35 12.64
CA GLN A 111 11.08 32.90 12.70
C GLN A 111 12.22 32.20 11.95
N VAL A 112 12.75 31.14 12.55
CA VAL A 112 13.70 30.22 11.91
C VAL A 112 13.01 28.88 11.70
N GLN A 113 12.98 28.43 10.45
CA GLN A 113 12.40 27.15 10.07
C GLN A 113 13.50 26.08 10.01
N VAL A 114 13.36 25.03 10.81
CA VAL A 114 14.20 23.83 10.74
C VAL A 114 13.42 22.76 10.00
N SER A 115 13.95 22.29 8.87
CA SER A 115 13.35 21.23 8.08
C SER A 115 14.41 20.19 7.73
N PHE A 116 13.98 18.93 7.72
CA PHE A 116 14.84 17.80 7.41
C PHE A 116 14.53 17.28 6.01
N PRO A 117 15.55 16.91 5.22
CA PRO A 117 15.30 16.29 3.93
C PRO A 117 14.52 14.99 4.15
N VAL A 118 13.37 14.87 3.49
CA VAL A 118 12.61 13.62 3.51
C VAL A 118 13.48 12.56 2.84
N PRO A 119 13.67 11.38 3.46
CA PRO A 119 14.46 10.33 2.85
C PRO A 119 13.85 9.93 1.50
N THR A 120 14.59 10.15 0.42
CA THR A 120 14.13 9.93 -0.97
C THR A 120 13.79 8.46 -1.25
N TRP A 121 14.33 7.53 -0.46
CA TRP A 121 13.97 6.10 -0.54
C TRP A 121 12.49 5.84 -0.25
N ILE A 122 11.83 6.70 0.54
CA ILE A 122 10.39 6.59 0.81
C ILE A 122 9.58 6.82 -0.48
N LEU A 123 10.01 7.76 -1.33
CA LEU A 123 9.40 7.96 -2.66
C LEU A 123 9.67 6.78 -3.58
N ALA A 124 10.89 6.24 -3.57
CA ALA A 124 11.23 5.06 -4.36
C ALA A 124 10.40 3.83 -3.95
N LEU A 125 10.22 3.61 -2.65
CA LEU A 125 9.39 2.54 -2.12
C LEU A 125 7.91 2.74 -2.44
N SER A 126 7.37 3.94 -2.25
CA SER A 126 5.95 4.20 -2.55
C SER A 126 5.67 4.04 -4.04
N LEU A 127 6.58 4.50 -4.90
CA LEU A 127 6.48 4.32 -6.35
C LEU A 127 6.62 2.84 -6.75
N SER A 128 7.55 2.10 -6.14
CA SER A 128 7.71 0.65 -6.36
C SER A 128 6.46 -0.12 -5.93
N LEU A 129 5.87 0.24 -4.80
CA LEU A 129 4.66 -0.40 -4.29
C LEU A 129 3.46 -0.12 -5.20
N ALA A 130 3.29 1.14 -5.63
CA ALA A 130 2.27 1.51 -6.61
C ALA A 130 2.46 0.73 -7.92
N GLY A 131 3.70 0.62 -8.40
CA GLY A 131 4.04 -0.19 -9.58
C GLY A 131 3.65 -1.66 -9.41
N ALA A 132 4.02 -2.30 -8.29
CA ALA A 132 3.68 -3.69 -8.00
C ALA A 132 2.15 -3.93 -7.93
N VAL A 133 1.40 -2.98 -7.36
CA VAL A 133 -0.07 -3.04 -7.33
C VAL A 133 -0.65 -2.93 -8.75
N LEU A 134 -0.15 -2.02 -9.58
CA LEU A 134 -0.59 -1.90 -10.98
C LEU A 134 -0.24 -3.16 -11.79
N PHE A 135 0.97 -3.69 -11.66
CA PHE A 135 1.40 -4.91 -12.33
C PHE A 135 0.58 -6.13 -11.89
N SER A 136 0.33 -6.30 -10.59
CA SER A 136 -0.50 -7.41 -10.09
C SER A 136 -1.95 -7.30 -10.56
N GLY A 137 -2.52 -6.09 -10.61
CA GLY A 137 -3.83 -5.83 -11.19
C GLY A 137 -3.91 -6.19 -12.67
N LEU A 138 -2.92 -5.79 -13.47
CA LEU A 138 -2.82 -6.15 -14.89
C LEU A 138 -2.71 -7.67 -15.09
N VAL A 139 -1.87 -8.34 -14.30
CA VAL A 139 -1.73 -9.80 -14.34
C VAL A 139 -3.06 -10.47 -14.00
N ALA A 140 -3.76 -10.03 -12.94
CA ALA A 140 -5.06 -10.57 -12.58
C ALA A 140 -6.09 -10.41 -13.71
N ILE A 141 -6.17 -9.23 -14.35
CA ILE A 141 -7.06 -8.98 -15.49
C ILE A 141 -6.71 -9.90 -16.66
N THR A 142 -5.42 -10.04 -17.02
CA THR A 142 -5.01 -10.92 -18.13
C THR A 142 -5.35 -12.40 -17.86
N VAL A 143 -5.18 -12.87 -16.62
CA VAL A 143 -5.56 -14.23 -16.22
C VAL A 143 -7.08 -14.41 -16.28
N LEU A 144 -7.87 -13.43 -15.84
CA LEU A 144 -9.32 -13.46 -15.95
C LEU A 144 -9.80 -13.50 -17.41
N VAL A 145 -9.21 -12.68 -18.29
CA VAL A 145 -9.51 -12.68 -19.73
C VAL A 145 -9.14 -14.02 -20.37
N ARG A 146 -7.97 -14.58 -20.05
CA ARG A 146 -7.56 -15.91 -20.55
C ARG A 146 -8.50 -17.00 -20.06
N LYS A 147 -8.88 -16.98 -18.77
CA LYS A 147 -9.83 -17.93 -18.19
C LYS A 147 -11.22 -17.82 -18.82
N ALA A 148 -11.69 -16.60 -19.08
CA ALA A 148 -12.95 -16.35 -19.78
C ALA A 148 -12.90 -16.85 -21.24
N LYS A 149 -11.81 -16.56 -21.97
CA LYS A 149 -11.61 -17.05 -23.34
C LYS A 149 -11.56 -18.59 -23.39
N ALA A 150 -10.86 -19.23 -22.46
CA ALA A 150 -10.80 -20.69 -22.36
C ALA A 150 -12.19 -21.29 -22.08
N LYS A 151 -12.95 -20.70 -21.15
CA LYS A 151 -14.34 -21.12 -20.88
C LYS A 151 -15.24 -20.93 -22.09
N ASN A 152 -15.13 -19.82 -22.82
CA ASN A 152 -15.92 -19.57 -24.03
C ASN A 152 -15.55 -20.54 -25.15
N LEU A 153 -14.26 -20.82 -25.37
CA LEU A 153 -13.81 -21.81 -26.34
C LEU A 153 -14.21 -23.24 -25.98
N GLN A 154 -14.29 -23.56 -24.68
CA GLN A 154 -14.83 -24.83 -24.22
C GLN A 154 -16.34 -24.92 -24.51
N LYS A 155 -17.11 -23.90 -24.15
CA LYS A 155 -18.55 -23.83 -24.47
C LYS A 155 -18.84 -23.88 -25.97
N GLN A 156 -18.00 -23.25 -26.78
CA GLN A 156 -18.10 -23.31 -28.24
C GLN A 156 -17.87 -24.74 -28.74
N ARG A 157 -16.82 -25.42 -28.27
CA ARG A 157 -16.56 -26.83 -28.60
C ARG A 157 -17.68 -27.76 -28.14
N GLU A 158 -18.28 -27.51 -26.98
CA GLU A 158 -19.44 -28.26 -26.51
C GLU A 158 -20.66 -28.06 -27.41
N ARG A 159 -20.87 -26.84 -27.95
CA ARG A 159 -21.96 -26.52 -28.87
C ARG A 159 -21.76 -27.08 -30.28
N GLU A 160 -20.51 -27.09 -30.76
CA GLU A 160 -20.12 -27.65 -32.07
C GLU A 160 -19.96 -29.18 -32.02
N SER A 161 -19.88 -29.77 -30.83
CA SER A 161 -19.83 -31.22 -30.68
C SER A 161 -21.16 -31.83 -31.09
N CYS A 162 -21.10 -32.78 -32.03
CA CYS A 162 -22.24 -33.51 -32.62
C CYS A 162 -23.18 -34.16 -31.57
N TRP A 163 -22.73 -34.30 -30.32
CA TRP A 163 -23.52 -34.81 -29.20
C TRP A 163 -24.52 -33.80 -28.63
N ALA A 164 -24.27 -32.49 -28.74
CA ALA A 164 -25.16 -31.47 -28.19
C ALA A 164 -26.25 -31.01 -29.18
N GLN A 165 -26.05 -31.27 -30.48
CA GLN A 165 -26.97 -30.87 -31.55
C GLN A 165 -27.92 -32.01 -31.93
N ILE A 166 -28.59 -32.60 -30.93
CA ILE A 166 -29.68 -33.52 -31.23
C ILE A 166 -30.91 -33.15 -30.43
N ASN A 167 -31.66 -32.19 -31.00
CA ASN A 167 -33.10 -32.12 -30.81
C ASN A 167 -33.71 -33.37 -31.48
N PHE A 168 -33.51 -34.54 -30.87
CA PHE A 168 -34.42 -35.64 -31.14
C PHE A 168 -35.74 -35.27 -30.48
N THR A 169 -36.76 -35.03 -31.30
CA THR A 169 -38.15 -35.20 -30.86
C THR A 169 -38.22 -36.54 -30.14
N ASN A 170 -38.69 -36.52 -28.89
CA ASN A 170 -38.68 -37.61 -27.90
C ASN A 170 -39.59 -38.80 -28.27
N THR A 171 -39.58 -39.20 -29.54
CA THR A 171 -40.55 -40.12 -30.14
C THR A 171 -39.89 -41.22 -30.98
N ASP A 172 -38.55 -41.25 -31.09
CA ASP A 172 -37.87 -42.18 -32.02
C ASP A 172 -36.68 -42.95 -31.39
N MET A 173 -36.67 -43.08 -30.06
CA MET A 173 -35.63 -43.80 -29.30
C MET A 173 -36.16 -45.08 -28.62
N SER A 174 -37.30 -45.62 -29.07
CA SER A 174 -37.68 -46.97 -28.68
C SER A 174 -36.79 -47.96 -29.44
N PHE A 175 -35.71 -48.42 -28.80
CA PHE A 175 -34.98 -49.59 -29.27
C PHE A 175 -35.97 -50.77 -29.32
N ASP A 176 -36.32 -51.17 -30.54
CA ASP A 176 -37.17 -52.32 -30.81
C ASP A 176 -36.36 -53.59 -30.50
N ASN A 177 -36.39 -54.01 -29.24
CA ASN A 177 -35.66 -55.17 -28.72
C ASN A 177 -36.39 -56.49 -29.07
N SER A 178 -36.83 -56.61 -30.32
CA SER A 178 -37.68 -57.71 -30.79
C SER A 178 -36.91 -58.84 -31.49
N LEU A 179 -35.59 -58.75 -31.65
CA LEU A 179 -34.79 -59.78 -32.34
C LEU A 179 -34.35 -60.99 -31.49
N PHE A 180 -34.75 -61.09 -30.21
CA PHE A 180 -34.42 -62.24 -29.36
C PHE A 180 -35.60 -62.89 -28.63
N ALA A 181 -36.85 -62.53 -28.97
CA ALA A 181 -38.03 -63.20 -28.41
C ALA A 181 -38.36 -64.49 -29.20
N ILE A 182 -37.70 -65.59 -28.83
CA ILE A 182 -38.04 -66.94 -29.31
C ILE A 182 -39.49 -67.26 -28.88
N SER A 183 -40.41 -67.24 -29.84
CA SER A 183 -41.82 -67.56 -29.64
C SER A 183 -41.99 -69.08 -29.47
N THR A 184 -42.06 -69.55 -28.23
CA THR A 184 -42.52 -70.91 -27.90
C THR A 184 -44.04 -70.93 -27.86
N LYS A 185 -44.70 -71.32 -28.95
CA LYS A 185 -46.14 -71.62 -28.96
C LYS A 185 -46.41 -73.04 -29.46
N MET A 186 -46.96 -73.83 -28.53
CA MET A 186 -47.49 -75.19 -28.61
C MET A 186 -48.39 -75.46 -29.82
N THR A 187 -48.10 -76.52 -30.61
CA THR A 187 -49.05 -77.44 -31.29
C THR A 187 -48.21 -78.55 -31.94
N GLN A 188 -48.12 -79.73 -31.33
CA GLN A 188 -48.92 -80.94 -31.63
C GLN A 188 -48.41 -81.73 -32.85
N GLU A 189 -48.17 -83.03 -32.58
CA GLU A 189 -48.05 -84.19 -33.48
C GLU A 189 -46.67 -84.64 -34.02
N ASP A 190 -46.28 -85.80 -33.46
CA ASP A 190 -45.72 -86.99 -34.11
C ASP A 190 -44.20 -87.21 -34.27
N SER A 191 -43.76 -88.21 -33.50
CA SER A 191 -42.90 -89.33 -33.90
C SER A 191 -41.38 -89.23 -33.76
N VAL A 192 -40.91 -89.69 -32.58
CA VAL A 192 -39.92 -90.77 -32.36
C VAL A 192 -38.63 -90.76 -33.20
N ALA A 193 -37.49 -90.46 -32.54
CA ALA A 193 -36.23 -91.23 -32.48
C ALA A 193 -35.07 -90.27 -32.12
N THR A 194 -34.60 -90.18 -30.87
CA THR A 194 -33.66 -91.08 -30.17
C THR A 194 -32.17 -90.77 -30.44
N LEU A 195 -31.48 -90.30 -29.37
CA LEU A 195 -30.04 -90.43 -29.03
C LEU A 195 -29.03 -89.62 -29.90
N ASP A 196 -27.94 -88.99 -29.42
CA ASP A 196 -27.22 -89.09 -28.15
C ASP A 196 -26.23 -87.90 -27.93
N SER A 197 -25.95 -87.65 -26.65
CA SER A 197 -24.77 -87.11 -25.92
C SER A 197 -23.65 -86.24 -26.57
N GLY A 198 -23.23 -85.20 -25.80
CA GLY A 198 -21.79 -84.81 -25.73
C GLY A 198 -21.44 -83.33 -25.44
N PRO A 199 -20.83 -82.98 -24.27
CA PRO A 199 -20.47 -81.61 -23.90
C PRO A 199 -19.02 -81.27 -24.32
N ARG A 200 -18.77 -80.14 -25.02
CA ARG A 200 -17.40 -79.81 -25.50
C ARG A 200 -16.91 -78.40 -25.13
N LYS A 201 -16.19 -78.39 -24.00
CA LYS A 201 -14.94 -77.68 -23.63
C LYS A 201 -14.66 -76.24 -24.12
N ARG A 202 -14.59 -75.34 -23.13
CA ARG A 202 -13.89 -74.03 -23.08
C ARG A 202 -12.35 -74.21 -23.21
N PRO A 203 -11.63 -73.32 -23.93
CA PRO A 203 -10.19 -73.15 -23.77
C PRO A 203 -9.88 -71.93 -22.88
N THR A 204 -9.13 -72.17 -21.81
CA THR A 204 -8.40 -71.18 -21.02
C THR A 204 -7.04 -70.96 -21.67
N SER A 205 -6.60 -69.72 -21.86
CA SER A 205 -5.19 -69.38 -22.11
C SER A 205 -4.88 -68.05 -21.45
N ALA A 206 -3.86 -68.07 -20.59
CA ALA A 206 -3.44 -67.03 -19.67
C ALA A 206 -2.55 -65.96 -20.33
N SER A 207 -2.53 -64.77 -19.71
CA SER A 207 -1.34 -63.95 -19.35
C SER A 207 -0.38 -63.55 -20.50
N SER A 208 0.10 -62.32 -20.69
CA SER A 208 0.22 -61.09 -19.89
C SER A 208 0.86 -60.03 -20.79
N SER A 209 0.38 -58.79 -20.80
CA SER A 209 1.20 -57.57 -20.97
C SER A 209 0.30 -56.32 -20.83
N PRO A 210 0.59 -55.37 -19.95
CA PRO A 210 -0.19 -54.15 -19.83
C PRO A 210 0.31 -53.05 -20.78
N GLU A 211 -0.66 -52.33 -21.36
CA GLU A 211 -0.62 -50.88 -21.65
C GLU A 211 -0.11 -50.38 -23.03
N PRO A 212 -0.77 -49.37 -23.63
CA PRO A 212 -2.22 -49.05 -23.67
C PRO A 212 -2.75 -49.00 -25.13
N PRO A 213 -4.08 -49.10 -25.37
CA PRO A 213 -4.61 -48.96 -26.71
C PRO A 213 -4.72 -47.46 -27.06
N GLU A 214 -4.02 -47.06 -28.13
CA GLU A 214 -4.20 -45.74 -28.75
C GLU A 214 -5.60 -45.65 -29.37
N PHE A 215 -6.57 -45.12 -28.64
CA PHE A 215 -7.84 -44.73 -29.22
C PHE A 215 -7.71 -43.30 -29.75
N SER A 216 -7.46 -43.19 -31.06
CA SER A 216 -7.45 -41.92 -31.81
C SER A 216 -8.89 -41.46 -32.09
N THR A 217 -9.38 -40.54 -31.26
CA THR A 217 -10.76 -40.02 -31.32
C THR A 217 -10.90 -38.79 -32.20
N PHE A 218 -10.27 -38.73 -33.37
CA PHE A 218 -10.54 -37.65 -34.33
C PHE A 218 -10.45 -38.16 -35.77
N ARG A 219 -11.60 -38.41 -36.41
CA ARG A 219 -11.69 -38.36 -37.87
C ARG A 219 -11.87 -36.90 -38.27
N ALA A 220 -10.95 -36.39 -39.08
CA ALA A 220 -11.06 -35.09 -39.73
C ALA A 220 -12.30 -35.09 -40.65
N CYS A 221 -13.17 -34.10 -40.49
CA CYS A 221 -14.13 -33.73 -41.53
C CYS A 221 -13.38 -32.87 -42.56
N GLN A 222 -13.48 -33.29 -43.82
CA GLN A 222 -13.02 -32.55 -45.00
C GLN A 222 -14.07 -31.52 -45.42
#